data_AF-B4VVU1-F1
#
_entry.id   AF-B4VVU1-F1
#
_cell.length_a   1.000
_cell.length_b   1.000
_cell.length_c   1.000
_cell.angle_alpha   90.00
_cell.angle_beta   90.00
_cell.angle_gamma   90.00
#
_symmetry.space_group_name_H-M   'P 1'
#
loop_
_entity.id
_entity.type
_entity.pdbx_description
1 polymer ?
#
loop_
_entity_poly.entity_id
_entity_poly.type
_entity_poly.pdbx_seq_one_letter_code
_entity_poly.pdbx_strand_id
1 'polypeptide(L)'
;MDWSRFNLHGDAPEHAFEALTGTLFERWCYREYADQIRRVVFVNGAGGDGGVEAYTQLKDDQVIGLQAKWFREPLESSQIEQIRKSLKTTFRT
;
A
#
# COMPACT_ATOMS: atom_id res chain seq x y z
N MET A 1 18.24 0.06 2.38
CA MET A 1 18.09 -1.04 1.40
C MET A 1 18.75 -0.61 0.10
N ASP A 2 19.47 -1.52 -0.55
CA ASP A 2 19.97 -1.28 -1.91
C ASP A 2 18.88 -1.71 -2.90
N TRP A 3 18.31 -0.74 -3.61
CA TRP A 3 17.24 -0.94 -4.57
C TRP A 3 17.72 -1.01 -6.02
N SER A 4 19.04 -0.93 -6.26
CA SER A 4 19.62 -0.98 -7.62
C SER A 4 19.30 -2.27 -8.38
N ARG A 5 18.91 -3.33 -7.65
CA ARG A 5 18.54 -4.65 -8.19
C ARG A 5 17.04 -4.92 -8.17
N PHE A 6 16.23 -3.92 -7.84
CA PHE A 6 14.78 -4.09 -7.82
C PHE A 6 14.27 -4.33 -9.25
N ASN A 7 13.62 -5.47 -9.47
CA ASN A 7 13.11 -5.82 -10.78
C ASN A 7 11.81 -5.06 -11.04
N LEU A 8 11.86 -4.15 -12.01
CA LEU A 8 10.73 -3.29 -12.37
C LEU A 8 9.73 -3.97 -13.29
N HIS A 9 10.05 -5.15 -13.85
CA HIS A 9 9.22 -5.85 -14.85
C HIS A 9 8.78 -4.97 -16.04
N GLY A 10 9.55 -3.93 -16.37
CA GLY A 10 9.24 -2.98 -17.45
C GLY A 10 8.29 -1.84 -17.06
N ASP A 11 7.94 -1.70 -15.78
CA ASP A 11 7.10 -0.63 -15.25
C ASP A 11 7.92 0.50 -14.57
N ALA A 12 7.25 1.56 -14.15
CA ALA A 12 7.84 2.61 -13.33
C ALA A 12 8.20 2.07 -11.93
N PRO A 13 9.32 2.52 -11.32
CA PRO A 13 9.71 2.13 -9.95
C PRO A 13 8.60 2.26 -8.92
N GLU A 14 7.79 3.31 -9.05
CA GLU A 14 6.65 3.60 -8.21
C GLU A 14 5.60 2.47 -8.28
N HIS A 15 5.15 2.10 -9.50
CA HIS A 15 4.17 1.03 -9.71
C HIS A 15 4.71 -0.35 -9.34
N ALA A 16 5.97 -0.65 -9.69
CA ALA A 16 6.59 -1.92 -9.32
C ALA A 16 6.67 -2.08 -7.79
N PHE A 17 6.95 -0.99 -7.08
CA PHE A 17 6.97 -0.96 -5.62
C PHE A 17 5.57 -1.11 -5.01
N GLU A 18 4.55 -0.46 -5.58
CA GLU A 18 3.14 -0.64 -5.19
C GLU A 18 2.71 -2.11 -5.34
N ALA A 19 3.06 -2.75 -6.46
CA ALA A 19 2.76 -4.18 -6.69
C ALA A 19 3.48 -5.11 -5.67
N LEU A 20 4.76 -4.84 -5.38
CA LEU A 20 5.52 -5.57 -4.36
C LEU A 20 4.84 -5.45 -2.99
N THR A 21 4.56 -4.22 -2.57
CA THR A 21 3.99 -3.94 -1.23
C THR A 21 2.58 -4.49 -1.09
N GLY A 22 1.76 -4.43 -2.15
CA GLY A 22 0.45 -5.09 -2.19
C GLY A 22 0.53 -6.60 -2.00
N THR A 23 1.50 -7.25 -2.66
CA THR A 23 1.73 -8.70 -2.50
C THR A 23 2.18 -9.06 -1.08
N LEU A 24 3.08 -8.24 -0.49
CA LEU A 24 3.52 -8.43 0.90
C LEU A 24 2.36 -8.21 1.88
N PHE A 25 1.52 -7.22 1.63
CA PHE A 25 0.34 -6.92 2.43
C PHE A 25 -0.68 -8.07 2.40
N GLU A 26 -1.01 -8.60 1.22
CA GLU A 26 -1.91 -9.75 1.09
C GLU A 26 -1.40 -10.94 1.93
N ARG A 27 -0.12 -11.30 1.78
CA ARG A 27 0.49 -12.39 2.55
C ARG A 27 0.46 -12.13 4.05
N TRP A 28 0.73 -10.90 4.46
CA TRP A 28 0.63 -10.49 5.86
C TRP A 28 -0.80 -10.62 6.37
N CYS A 29 -1.81 -10.16 5.63
CA CYS A 29 -3.21 -10.29 6.00
C CYS A 29 -3.60 -11.76 6.20
N TYR A 30 -3.29 -12.64 5.25
CA TYR A 30 -3.61 -14.06 5.40
C TYR A 30 -2.90 -14.73 6.57
N ARG A 31 -1.73 -14.23 6.99
CA ARG A 31 -1.03 -14.75 8.16
C ARG A 31 -1.65 -14.28 9.47
N GLU A 32 -2.00 -13.00 9.59
CA GLU A 32 -2.48 -12.41 10.85
C GLU A 32 -4.00 -12.57 11.05
N TYR A 33 -4.77 -12.62 9.96
CA TYR A 33 -6.24 -12.54 9.96
C TYR A 33 -6.91 -13.67 9.20
N ALA A 34 -6.24 -14.81 8.94
CA ALA A 34 -6.71 -15.92 8.10
C ALA A 34 -8.23 -16.17 8.15
N ASP A 35 -8.77 -16.49 9.33
CA ASP A 35 -10.18 -16.84 9.52
C ASP A 35 -11.11 -15.62 9.63
N GLN A 36 -10.56 -14.42 9.66
CA GLN A 36 -11.28 -13.16 9.81
C GLN A 36 -11.42 -12.43 8.47
N ILE A 37 -10.64 -12.77 7.45
CA ILE A 37 -10.71 -12.11 6.14
C ILE A 37 -12.05 -12.42 5.46
N ARG A 38 -12.71 -11.36 4.99
CA ARG A 38 -13.81 -11.45 4.01
C ARG A 38 -13.26 -11.35 2.58
N ARG A 39 -12.36 -10.38 2.33
CA ARG A 39 -11.68 -10.18 1.05
C ARG A 39 -10.44 -9.31 1.20
N VAL A 40 -9.49 -9.51 0.28
CA VAL A 40 -8.38 -8.60 0.00
C VAL A 40 -8.64 -7.98 -1.37
N VAL A 41 -8.46 -6.66 -1.50
CA VAL A 41 -8.73 -5.91 -2.72
C VAL A 41 -7.50 -5.08 -3.07
N PHE A 42 -7.01 -5.22 -4.29
CA PHE A 42 -6.00 -4.34 -4.88
C PHE A 42 -6.71 -3.19 -5.59
N VAL A 43 -6.25 -1.97 -5.34
CA VAL A 43 -6.83 -0.75 -5.91
C VAL A 43 -6.02 -0.40 -7.15
N ASN A 44 -6.69 -0.25 -8.30
CA ASN A 44 -6.05 0.26 -9.51
C ASN A 44 -6.08 1.78 -9.46
N GLY A 45 -4.97 2.40 -9.03
CA GLY A 45 -4.82 3.84 -8.77
C GLY A 45 -4.99 4.80 -9.96
N ALA A 46 -5.56 4.35 -11.07
CA ALA A 46 -5.84 5.18 -12.26
C ALA A 46 -6.82 6.34 -11.97
N GLY A 47 -7.53 6.32 -10.84
CA GLY A 47 -8.60 7.27 -10.50
C GLY A 47 -8.27 8.36 -9.47
N GLY A 48 -7.06 8.36 -8.87
CA GLY A 48 -6.73 9.33 -7.82
C GLY A 48 -7.30 8.94 -6.44
N ASP A 49 -7.19 7.66 -6.07
CA ASP A 49 -7.77 7.04 -4.87
C ASP A 49 -7.14 7.46 -3.52
N GLY A 50 -6.47 8.62 -3.48
CA GLY A 50 -5.87 9.17 -2.26
C GLY A 50 -4.63 8.43 -1.74
N GLY A 51 -4.10 7.47 -2.51
CA GLY A 51 -2.88 6.72 -2.17
C GLY A 51 -3.13 5.48 -1.31
N VAL A 52 -4.25 4.79 -1.52
CA VAL A 52 -4.48 3.43 -1.02
C VAL A 52 -4.20 2.46 -2.14
N GLU A 53 -3.27 1.53 -1.92
CA GLU A 53 -2.85 0.54 -2.92
C GLU A 53 -3.62 -0.78 -2.79
N ALA A 54 -3.98 -1.11 -1.56
CA ALA A 54 -4.77 -2.30 -1.25
C ALA A 54 -5.52 -2.13 0.07
N TYR A 55 -6.57 -2.91 0.27
CA TYR A 55 -7.21 -3.03 1.58
C TYR A 55 -7.77 -4.43 1.80
N THR A 56 -7.88 -4.80 3.07
CA THR A 56 -8.52 -6.01 3.54
C THR A 56 -9.76 -5.63 4.32
N GLN A 57 -10.90 -6.25 3.99
CA GLN A 57 -12.11 -6.18 4.79
C GLN A 57 -12.24 -7.46 5.62
N LEU A 58 -12.38 -7.31 6.93
CA LEU A 58 -12.63 -8.42 7.85
C LEU A 58 -14.14 -8.74 7.93
N LYS A 59 -14.47 -9.90 8.51
CA LYS A 59 -15.85 -10.40 8.64
C LYS A 59 -16.73 -9.52 9.53
N ASP A 60 -16.11 -8.77 10.45
CA ASP A 60 -16.74 -7.82 11.37
C ASP A 60 -16.79 -6.38 10.80
N ASP A 61 -16.56 -6.24 9.50
CA ASP A 61 -16.55 -4.97 8.77
C ASP A 61 -15.39 -4.02 9.10
N GLN A 62 -14.41 -4.43 9.91
CA GLN A 62 -13.15 -3.68 10.03
C GLN A 62 -12.40 -3.67 8.70
N VAL A 63 -11.75 -2.53 8.41
CA VAL A 63 -10.95 -2.35 7.19
C VAL A 63 -9.51 -2.03 7.57
N ILE A 64 -8.59 -2.76 6.97
CA ILE A 64 -7.14 -2.53 7.08
C ILE A 64 -6.64 -2.08 5.71
N GLY A 65 -6.07 -0.89 5.62
CA GLY A 65 -5.57 -0.32 4.37
C GLY A 65 -4.05 -0.36 4.26
N LEU A 66 -3.56 -0.50 3.04
CA LEU A 66 -2.17 -0.32 2.64
C LEU A 66 -2.03 0.99 1.87
N GLN A 67 -1.10 1.84 2.31
CA GLN A 67 -0.53 2.90 1.49
C GLN A 67 0.94 2.59 1.25
N ALA A 68 1.39 2.68 0.00
CA ALA A 68 2.79 2.58 -0.36
C ALA A 68 3.24 3.89 -1.02
N LYS A 69 4.50 4.25 -0.84
CA LYS A 69 5.10 5.37 -1.55
C LYS A 69 6.57 5.12 -1.78
N TRP A 70 6.99 5.33 -3.02
CA TRP A 70 8.38 5.23 -3.42
C TRP A 70 9.11 6.57 -3.22
N PHE A 71 10.26 6.52 -2.53
CA PHE A 71 11.13 7.68 -2.34
C PHE A 71 12.52 7.36 -2.90
N ARG A 72 13.06 8.31 -3.69
CA ARG A 72 14.43 8.20 -4.23
C ARG A 72 15.49 8.65 -3.21
N GLU A 73 15.05 9.44 -2.24
CA GLU A 73 15.86 9.96 -1.15
C GLU A 73 15.61 9.14 0.13
N PRO A 74 16.56 9.16 1.09
CA PRO A 74 16.36 8.53 2.39
C PRO A 74 15.05 8.97 3.07
N LEU A 75 14.45 8.05 3.83
CA LEU A 75 13.26 8.34 4.62
C LEU A 75 13.61 9.29 5.77
N GLU A 76 13.21 10.54 5.61
CA GLU A 76 13.25 11.57 6.64
C GLU A 76 11.85 11.88 7.19
N SER A 77 11.79 12.68 8.26
CA SER A 77 10.53 13.10 8.89
C SER A 77 9.53 13.69 7.89
N SER A 78 10.01 14.44 6.90
CA SER A 78 9.20 15.04 5.84
C SER A 78 8.46 14.01 4.99
N GLN A 79 9.12 12.89 4.65
CA GLN A 79 8.52 11.81 3.85
C GLN A 79 7.48 11.03 4.67
N ILE A 80 7.73 10.84 5.97
CA ILE A 80 6.75 10.26 6.90
C ILE A 80 5.53 11.17 7.03
N GLU A 81 5.73 12.49 7.13
CA GLU A 81 4.64 13.46 7.15
C GLU A 81 3.81 13.45 5.87
N GLN A 82 4.45 13.27 4.71
CA GLN A 82 3.75 13.13 3.44
C GLN A 82 2.81 11.92 3.45
N ILE A 83 3.26 10.76 3.91
CA ILE A 83 2.41 9.55 4.04
C ILE A 83 1.24 9.79 5.00
N ARG A 84 1.50 10.44 6.15
CA ARG A 84 0.44 10.74 7.12
C ARG A 84 -0.60 11.70 6.56
N LYS A 85 -0.18 12.67 5.73
CA LYS A 85 -1.07 13.66 5.13
C LYS A 85 -1.97 13.03 4.07
N SER A 86 -1.44 12.12 3.24
CA SER A 86 -2.25 11.42 2.24
C SER A 86 -3.36 10.59 2.87
N LEU A 87 -3.05 9.81 3.92
CA LEU A 87 -4.08 9.05 4.66
C LEU A 87 -5.21 9.94 5.18
N LYS A 88 -4.88 11.10 5.77
CA LYS A 88 -5.89 12.04 6.29
C LYS A 88 -6.79 12.61 5.20
N THR A 89 -6.30 12.76 3.98
CA THR A 89 -7.11 13.22 2.84
C THR A 89 -8.09 12.12 2.43
N THR A 90 -7.66 10.87 2.40
CA THR A 90 -8.50 9.72 1.98
C THR A 90 -9.65 9.46 2.95
N PHE A 91 -9.42 9.53 4.26
CA PHE A 91 -10.47 9.30 5.28
C PHE A 91 -11.44 10.49 5.50
N ARG A 92 -11.33 11.57 4.70
CA ARG A 92 -12.20 12.76 4.81
C ARG A 92 -13.41 12.77 3.86
N THR A 93 -13.70 11.63 3.23
CA THR A 93 -14.83 11.42 2.31
C THR A 93 -15.79 10.41 2.89
#